data_AF-A0A836KEH4-F1
#
_entry.id   AF-A0A836KEH4-F1
#
_cell.length_a   1.000
_cell.length_b   1.000
_cell.length_c   1.000
_cell.angle_alpha   90.00
_cell.angle_beta   90.00
_cell.angle_gamma   90.00
#
_symmetry.space_group_name_H-M   'P 1'
#
loop_
_entity.id
_entity.type
_entity.pdbx_description
1 polymer ?
#
loop_
_entity_poly.entity_id
_entity_poly.type
_entity_poly.pdbx_seq_one_letter_code
_entity_poly.pdbx_strand_id
1 'polypeptide(L)'
;MRRCVPWFRLMCGGTSLLRDGFDAHAAPPTGSPSFKQVVEEKIDKESKALKRIVCYPHRFMTRPVLPVPTSQILSPPFMSSLMELNVLATDLHCLSFSAPKAHWDAAVILIKGSLDETEYEAWVNPSVPGYDDRNAVAPMYGMWENCISCGTATAWVVRPQRITCSGYDEHGNQKVQALDGMRARCLMHELDHLMGKSIFHQAMGPEFVVSSVAMAQRHLWPANFPSAEAYVTIPGQFFDYVQNKTLVPPGMEWWYAQNTRQEFGSERIGH
;
A
#
# COMPACT_ATOMS: atom_id res chain seq x y z
N MET A 1 -5.20 75.24 5.15
CA MET A 1 -6.46 75.92 4.75
C MET A 1 -7.43 74.84 4.33
N ARG A 2 -8.39 74.49 5.20
CA ARG A 2 -9.80 74.94 5.16
C ARG A 2 -10.58 74.22 4.04
N ARG A 3 -11.73 73.56 4.27
CA ARG A 3 -12.56 73.40 5.47
C ARG A 3 -13.76 72.49 5.10
N CYS A 4 -14.29 71.81 6.12
CA CYS A 4 -15.73 71.65 6.41
C CYS A 4 -16.61 70.58 5.70
N VAL A 5 -16.81 69.48 6.44
CA VAL A 5 -18.12 68.96 6.97
C VAL A 5 -18.91 70.13 7.66
N PRO A 6 -20.24 70.14 7.99
CA PRO A 6 -21.03 68.97 8.44
C PRO A 6 -22.59 68.99 8.35
N TRP A 7 -23.16 67.83 8.72
CA TRP A 7 -24.33 67.56 9.60
C TRP A 7 -25.63 68.39 9.50
N PHE A 8 -26.78 67.72 9.61
CA PHE A 8 -27.60 67.60 10.85
C PHE A 8 -28.82 66.67 10.59
N ARG A 9 -28.99 65.59 11.38
CA ARG A 9 -30.02 65.39 12.45
C ARG A 9 -31.47 65.24 11.94
N LEU A 10 -32.40 64.52 12.58
CA LEU A 10 -32.50 63.48 13.62
C LEU A 10 -34.02 63.37 13.89
N MET A 11 -34.49 62.19 14.36
CA MET A 11 -35.76 61.96 15.08
C MET A 11 -37.04 61.94 14.22
N CYS A 12 -38.07 61.12 14.47
CA CYS A 12 -38.40 60.30 15.63
C CYS A 12 -39.49 59.26 15.27
N GLY A 13 -39.55 58.17 16.04
CA GLY A 13 -40.83 57.66 16.57
C GLY A 13 -41.30 56.29 16.10
N GLY A 14 -41.39 55.33 17.03
CA GLY A 14 -42.32 54.19 16.88
C GLY A 14 -41.88 52.82 17.44
N THR A 15 -41.60 52.76 18.73
CA THR A 15 -41.82 51.62 19.66
C THR A 15 -42.27 50.24 19.13
N SER A 16 -41.49 49.20 19.45
CA SER A 16 -42.01 47.97 20.07
C SER A 16 -40.85 47.19 20.70
N LEU A 17 -40.81 47.18 22.03
CA LEU A 17 -39.99 46.28 22.83
C LEU A 17 -40.67 44.90 22.83
N LEU A 18 -40.08 43.92 22.15
CA LEU A 18 -40.23 42.52 22.54
C LEU A 18 -38.84 41.89 22.67
N ARG A 19 -38.65 41.42 23.89
CA ARG A 19 -37.46 40.87 24.49
C ARG A 19 -37.57 39.37 24.25
N ASP A 20 -36.93 38.85 23.20
CA ASP A 20 -36.78 37.41 22.99
C ASP A 20 -35.30 37.02 23.02
N GLY A 21 -35.06 35.92 23.72
CA GLY A 21 -33.81 35.57 24.34
C GLY A 21 -32.66 35.34 23.39
N PHE A 22 -31.51 35.87 23.79
CA PHE A 22 -30.23 35.22 23.49
C PHE A 22 -30.27 33.82 24.11
N ASP A 23 -30.50 32.80 23.28
CA ASP A 23 -30.21 31.42 23.64
C ASP A 23 -28.68 31.27 23.76
N ALA A 24 -28.17 31.60 24.94
CA ALA A 24 -26.79 31.39 25.36
C ALA A 24 -26.51 29.91 25.75
N HIS A 25 -27.19 28.97 25.10
CA HIS A 25 -27.03 27.53 25.31
C HIS A 25 -26.91 26.74 23.99
N ALA A 26 -26.32 27.32 22.95
CA ALA A 26 -25.68 26.50 21.93
C ALA A 26 -24.40 25.91 22.54
N ALA A 27 -24.51 24.69 23.10
CA ALA A 27 -23.35 23.92 23.48
C ALA A 27 -22.37 23.84 22.28
N PRO A 28 -21.06 24.03 22.48
CA PRO A 28 -20.10 23.79 21.42
C PRO A 28 -20.27 22.34 20.95
N PRO A 29 -20.17 22.05 19.63
CA PRO A 29 -20.31 20.69 19.13
C PRO A 29 -19.37 19.79 19.93
N THR A 30 -19.98 18.78 20.53
CA THR A 30 -19.41 17.89 21.52
C THR A 30 -18.23 17.12 20.95
N GLY A 31 -17.07 17.27 21.62
CA GLY A 31 -16.03 16.26 21.80
C GLY A 31 -15.34 15.72 20.54
N SER A 32 -14.03 15.97 20.40
CA SER A 32 -13.17 15.14 19.55
C SER A 32 -13.40 13.66 19.87
N PRO A 33 -13.50 12.78 18.86
CA PRO A 33 -13.75 11.35 19.09
C PRO A 33 -12.69 10.78 20.03
N SER A 34 -13.12 9.90 20.93
CA SER A 34 -12.19 9.20 21.81
C SER A 34 -11.23 8.35 20.99
N PHE A 35 -10.01 8.12 21.50
CA PHE A 35 -9.02 7.25 20.84
C PHE A 35 -9.61 5.88 20.46
N LYS A 36 -10.46 5.30 21.33
CA LYS A 36 -11.15 4.04 21.07
C LYS A 36 -12.09 4.14 19.86
N GLN A 37 -12.89 5.21 19.77
CA GLN A 37 -13.78 5.43 18.63
C GLN A 37 -13.00 5.59 17.32
N VAL A 38 -11.90 6.35 17.33
CA VAL A 38 -11.03 6.51 16.15
C VAL A 38 -10.46 5.16 15.69
N VAL A 39 -10.02 4.32 16.63
CA VAL A 39 -9.50 2.99 16.32
C VAL A 39 -10.60 2.07 15.78
N GLU A 40 -11.79 2.07 16.39
CA GLU A 40 -12.93 1.26 15.93
C GLU A 40 -13.39 1.67 14.53
N GLU A 41 -13.50 2.97 14.25
CA GLU A 41 -13.84 3.50 12.92
C GLU A 41 -12.81 3.09 11.87
N LYS A 42 -11.51 3.13 12.23
CA LYS A 42 -10.43 2.68 11.36
C LYS A 42 -10.56 1.18 11.02
N ILE A 43 -10.76 0.34 12.04
CA ILE A 43 -10.91 -1.11 11.86
C ILE A 43 -12.15 -1.45 11.01
N ASP A 44 -13.28 -0.75 11.23
CA ASP A 44 -14.49 -0.96 10.44
C ASP A 44 -14.29 -0.53 8.98
N LYS A 45 -13.59 0.58 8.74
CA LYS A 45 -13.23 1.04 7.40
C LYS A 45 -12.37 0.00 6.68
N GLU A 46 -11.29 -0.45 7.32
CA GLU A 46 -10.40 -1.51 6.80
C GLU A 46 -11.18 -2.80 6.52
N SER A 47 -12.07 -3.20 7.42
CA SER A 47 -12.89 -4.41 7.28
C SER A 47 -13.88 -4.33 6.11
N LYS A 48 -14.47 -3.15 5.87
CA LYS A 48 -15.35 -2.89 4.71
C LYS A 48 -14.56 -2.91 3.41
N ALA A 49 -13.37 -2.32 3.40
CA ALA A 49 -12.46 -2.35 2.26
C ALA A 49 -12.02 -3.79 1.93
N LEU A 50 -11.62 -4.57 2.95
CA LEU A 50 -11.16 -5.94 2.79
C LEU A 50 -12.21 -6.86 2.14
N LYS A 51 -13.50 -6.65 2.43
CA LYS A 51 -14.60 -7.41 1.80
C LYS A 51 -14.73 -7.19 0.29
N ARG A 52 -14.15 -6.11 -0.24
CA ARG A 52 -14.12 -5.78 -1.68
C ARG A 52 -12.89 -6.39 -2.38
N ILE A 53 -12.01 -7.04 -1.63
CA ILE A 53 -10.78 -7.63 -2.18
C ILE A 53 -11.08 -8.96 -2.82
N VAL A 54 -10.53 -9.14 -4.01
CA VAL A 54 -10.52 -10.42 -4.69
C VAL A 54 -9.50 -11.34 -4.01
N CYS A 55 -9.97 -12.43 -3.44
CA CYS A 55 -9.12 -13.49 -2.90
C CYS A 55 -8.74 -14.51 -3.98
N TYR A 56 -7.51 -14.99 -3.97
CA TYR A 56 -7.09 -16.16 -4.72
C TYR A 56 -7.88 -17.40 -4.25
N PRO A 57 -8.34 -18.31 -5.13
CA PRO A 57 -8.08 -18.43 -6.58
C PRO A 57 -9.21 -17.86 -7.47
N HIS A 58 -9.82 -16.72 -7.11
CA HIS A 58 -10.86 -16.10 -7.95
C HIS A 58 -10.36 -15.76 -9.36
N ARG A 59 -11.27 -15.74 -10.35
CA ARG A 59 -10.97 -15.60 -11.79
C ARG A 59 -10.22 -14.33 -12.22
N PHE A 60 -10.12 -13.31 -11.37
CA PHE A 60 -9.32 -12.10 -11.66
C PHE A 60 -7.86 -12.27 -11.20
N MET A 61 -7.58 -13.28 -10.36
CA MET A 61 -6.25 -13.56 -9.80
C MET A 61 -5.60 -14.80 -10.43
N THR A 62 -6.28 -15.48 -11.35
CA THR A 62 -5.86 -16.77 -11.94
C THR A 62 -5.79 -16.78 -13.46
N ARG A 63 -5.92 -15.59 -14.09
CA ARG A 63 -5.72 -15.41 -15.54
C ARG A 63 -5.04 -14.07 -15.82
N PRO A 64 -4.41 -13.92 -16.99
CA PRO A 64 -3.95 -12.62 -17.45
C PRO A 64 -5.10 -11.60 -17.61
N VAL A 65 -4.82 -10.36 -17.22
CA VAL A 65 -5.74 -9.23 -17.39
C VAL A 65 -5.71 -8.68 -18.81
N LEU A 66 -6.67 -7.82 -19.15
CA LEU A 66 -6.70 -7.12 -20.42
C LEU A 66 -5.78 -5.88 -20.39
N PRO A 67 -4.99 -5.63 -21.46
CA PRO A 67 -4.27 -4.38 -21.59
C PRO A 67 -5.28 -3.21 -21.79
N VAL A 68 -4.95 -2.05 -21.24
CA VAL A 68 -5.74 -0.82 -21.40
C VAL A 68 -5.38 -0.17 -22.73
N PRO A 69 -6.31 0.00 -23.68
CA PRO A 69 -6.04 0.76 -24.90
C PRO A 69 -5.60 2.19 -24.56
N THR A 70 -4.53 2.69 -25.18
CA THR A 70 -3.98 4.02 -24.89
C THR A 70 -5.00 5.14 -25.10
N SER A 71 -5.90 4.98 -26.08
CA SER A 71 -7.01 5.92 -26.34
C SER A 71 -8.07 5.97 -25.24
N GLN A 72 -8.08 5.01 -24.31
CA GLN A 72 -9.00 4.94 -23.19
C GLN A 72 -8.39 5.45 -21.88
N ILE A 73 -7.07 5.68 -21.86
CA ILE A 73 -6.43 6.39 -20.74
C ILE A 73 -7.04 7.80 -20.70
N LEU A 74 -7.37 8.29 -19.51
CA LEU A 74 -8.15 9.51 -19.26
C LEU A 74 -9.65 9.45 -19.62
N SER A 75 -10.17 8.33 -20.13
CA SER A 75 -11.62 8.19 -20.30
C SER A 75 -12.32 8.26 -18.93
N PRO A 76 -13.55 8.81 -18.84
CA PRO A 76 -14.26 8.88 -17.56
C PRO A 76 -14.39 7.53 -16.82
N PRO A 77 -14.68 6.39 -17.51
CA PRO A 77 -14.67 5.08 -16.85
C PRO A 77 -13.31 4.69 -16.27
N PHE A 78 -12.23 4.92 -17.03
CA PHE A 78 -10.87 4.64 -16.55
C PHE A 78 -10.52 5.45 -15.30
N MET A 79 -10.80 6.76 -15.33
CA MET A 79 -10.51 7.66 -14.19
C MET A 79 -11.31 7.27 -12.95
N SER A 80 -12.59 6.88 -13.11
CA SER A 80 -13.41 6.39 -12.01
C SER A 80 -12.83 5.11 -11.39
N SER A 81 -12.46 4.12 -12.22
CA SER A 81 -11.86 2.87 -11.74
C SER A 81 -10.50 3.09 -11.08
N LEU A 82 -9.66 3.98 -11.62
CA LEU A 82 -8.38 4.34 -11.03
C LEU A 82 -8.55 5.03 -9.67
N MET A 83 -9.55 5.91 -9.53
CA MET A 83 -9.87 6.55 -8.27
C MET A 83 -10.36 5.53 -7.22
N GLU A 84 -11.25 4.61 -7.60
CA GLU A 84 -11.72 3.54 -6.72
C GLU A 84 -10.57 2.62 -6.28
N LEU A 85 -9.64 2.31 -7.19
CA LEU A 85 -8.45 1.52 -6.90
C LEU A 85 -7.55 2.22 -5.88
N ASN A 86 -7.33 3.53 -6.05
CA ASN A 86 -6.55 4.35 -5.12
C ASN A 86 -7.18 4.40 -3.73
N VAL A 87 -8.50 4.60 -3.65
CA VAL A 87 -9.22 4.61 -2.37
C VAL A 87 -9.07 3.26 -1.67
N LEU A 88 -9.25 2.16 -2.40
CA LEU A 88 -9.14 0.82 -1.82
C LEU A 88 -7.72 0.52 -1.33
N ALA A 89 -6.70 0.86 -2.11
CA ALA A 89 -5.30 0.69 -1.72
C ALA A 89 -4.95 1.54 -0.49
N THR A 90 -5.46 2.77 -0.41
CA THR A 90 -5.25 3.69 0.72
C THR A 90 -5.92 3.17 1.99
N ASP A 91 -7.18 2.75 1.89
CA ASP A 91 -7.97 2.23 3.01
C ASP A 91 -7.37 0.94 3.60
N LEU A 92 -6.59 0.21 2.81
CA LEU A 92 -5.92 -1.02 3.21
C LEU A 92 -4.43 -0.83 3.46
N HIS A 93 -3.94 0.41 3.45
CA HIS A 93 -2.55 0.76 3.73
C HIS A 93 -1.53 -0.04 2.90
N CYS A 94 -1.85 -0.28 1.63
CA CYS A 94 -0.99 -1.07 0.75
C CYS A 94 0.27 -0.31 0.33
N LEU A 95 1.39 -1.02 0.12
CA LEU A 95 2.59 -0.44 -0.51
C LEU A 95 2.45 -0.41 -2.04
N SER A 96 1.76 -1.41 -2.56
CA SER A 96 1.41 -1.56 -3.95
C SER A 96 0.10 -2.29 -4.10
N PHE A 97 -0.58 -2.06 -5.22
CA PHE A 97 -1.90 -2.64 -5.46
C PHE A 97 -2.23 -2.72 -6.95
N SER A 98 -2.68 -3.87 -7.43
CA SER A 98 -3.06 -4.08 -8.83
C SER A 98 -4.58 -4.11 -9.01
N ALA A 99 -5.07 -3.58 -10.14
CA ALA A 99 -6.47 -3.62 -10.57
C ALA A 99 -7.21 -4.97 -10.36
N PRO A 100 -6.66 -6.15 -10.69
CA PRO A 100 -7.36 -7.41 -10.49
C PRO A 100 -7.74 -7.70 -9.03
N LYS A 101 -7.02 -7.15 -8.04
CA LYS A 101 -7.37 -7.26 -6.61
C LYS A 101 -8.67 -6.53 -6.25
N ALA A 102 -9.13 -5.62 -7.12
CA ALA A 102 -10.31 -4.79 -6.93
C ALA A 102 -11.42 -5.09 -7.96
N HIS A 103 -11.47 -6.33 -8.51
CA HIS A 103 -12.42 -6.73 -9.55
C HIS A 103 -12.30 -5.93 -10.87
N TRP A 104 -11.16 -5.27 -11.11
CA TRP A 104 -10.92 -4.53 -12.35
C TRP A 104 -10.00 -5.32 -13.28
N ASP A 105 -10.53 -5.75 -14.43
CA ASP A 105 -9.81 -6.54 -15.42
C ASP A 105 -8.95 -5.65 -16.33
N ALA A 106 -7.91 -5.04 -15.75
CA ALA A 106 -7.04 -4.10 -16.45
C ALA A 106 -5.58 -4.24 -16.00
N ALA A 107 -4.66 -4.00 -16.92
CA ALA A 107 -3.23 -3.92 -16.64
C ALA A 107 -2.85 -2.59 -15.96
N VAL A 108 -3.27 -2.41 -14.71
CA VAL A 108 -2.99 -1.21 -13.91
C VAL A 108 -2.43 -1.60 -12.54
N ILE A 109 -1.32 -0.96 -12.16
CA ILE A 109 -0.64 -1.13 -10.88
C ILE A 109 -0.49 0.24 -10.22
N LEU A 110 -0.73 0.30 -8.91
CA LEU A 110 -0.38 1.40 -8.04
C LEU A 110 0.85 1.00 -7.22
N ILE A 111 1.83 1.89 -7.13
CA ILE A 111 2.99 1.72 -6.24
C ILE A 111 3.30 3.04 -5.53
N LYS A 112 3.72 2.97 -4.27
CA LYS A 112 4.30 4.13 -3.58
C LYS A 112 5.78 4.29 -3.94
N GLY A 113 6.29 5.51 -3.94
CA GLY A 113 7.73 5.79 -4.07
C GLY A 113 8.51 5.39 -2.82
N SER A 114 7.90 5.59 -1.63
CA SER A 114 8.45 5.24 -0.31
C SER A 114 7.33 4.86 0.67
N LEU A 115 7.67 4.27 1.82
CA LEU A 115 6.69 3.86 2.84
C LEU A 115 5.87 5.04 3.40
N ASP A 116 6.51 6.20 3.49
CA ASP A 116 5.95 7.42 4.10
C ASP A 116 5.08 8.21 3.13
N GLU A 117 5.12 7.88 1.84
CA GLU A 117 4.28 8.52 0.84
C GLU A 117 2.81 8.09 1.00
N THR A 118 1.94 9.08 0.89
CA THR A 118 0.49 8.88 0.90
C THR A 118 -0.05 8.62 -0.50
N GLU A 119 0.62 9.15 -1.51
CA GLU A 119 0.19 9.10 -2.90
C GLU A 119 0.78 7.89 -3.62
N TYR A 120 0.03 7.36 -4.58
CA TYR A 120 0.48 6.28 -5.44
C TYR A 120 0.80 6.81 -6.82
N GLU A 121 1.87 6.29 -7.40
CA GLU A 121 2.13 6.39 -8.81
C GLU A 121 1.40 5.25 -9.56
N ALA A 122 0.69 5.59 -10.64
CA ALA A 122 0.04 4.60 -11.48
C ALA A 122 0.95 4.11 -12.60
N TRP A 123 0.96 2.80 -12.85
CA TRP A 123 1.57 2.16 -13.99
C TRP A 123 0.48 1.47 -14.82
N VAL A 124 0.25 1.96 -16.02
CA VAL A 124 -0.69 1.41 -16.99
C VAL A 124 0.08 0.63 -18.05
N ASN A 125 -0.36 -0.60 -18.34
CA ASN A 125 0.33 -1.57 -19.19
C ASN A 125 1.83 -1.71 -18.88
N PRO A 126 2.24 -1.91 -17.61
CA PRO A 126 3.65 -2.05 -17.28
C PRO A 126 4.24 -3.32 -17.91
N SER A 127 5.48 -3.23 -18.35
CA SER A 127 6.25 -4.32 -18.93
C SER A 127 7.66 -4.31 -18.39
N VAL A 128 8.11 -5.47 -17.93
CA VAL A 128 9.48 -5.72 -17.46
C VAL A 128 9.95 -7.03 -18.09
N PRO A 129 10.73 -6.98 -19.18
CA PRO A 129 11.20 -8.20 -19.83
C PRO A 129 12.06 -9.05 -18.88
N GLY A 130 11.77 -10.35 -18.80
CA GLY A 130 12.60 -11.33 -18.09
C GLY A 130 12.60 -11.23 -16.57
N TYR A 131 11.69 -10.47 -15.95
CA TYR A 131 11.69 -10.28 -14.50
C TYR A 131 11.38 -11.56 -13.69
N ASP A 132 10.71 -12.53 -14.32
CA ASP A 132 10.35 -13.82 -13.74
C ASP A 132 11.29 -14.96 -14.19
N ASP A 133 12.38 -14.64 -14.90
CA ASP A 133 13.42 -15.61 -15.25
C ASP A 133 14.33 -15.88 -14.05
N ARG A 134 14.11 -17.03 -13.40
CA ARG A 134 14.92 -17.48 -12.24
C ARG A 134 16.33 -17.91 -12.63
N ASN A 135 16.60 -18.17 -13.91
CA ASN A 135 17.92 -18.54 -14.41
C ASN A 135 18.72 -17.32 -14.90
N ALA A 136 18.16 -16.12 -14.79
CA ALA A 136 18.85 -14.90 -15.16
C ALA A 136 20.14 -14.73 -14.34
N VAL A 137 21.18 -14.18 -14.98
CA VAL A 137 22.45 -13.83 -14.32
C VAL A 137 22.33 -12.57 -13.46
N ALA A 138 21.12 -11.98 -13.40
CA ALA A 138 20.87 -10.80 -12.59
C ALA A 138 21.07 -11.10 -11.10
N PRO A 139 21.63 -10.17 -10.32
CA PRO A 139 21.62 -10.25 -8.87
C PRO A 139 20.20 -10.46 -8.34
N MET A 140 20.04 -11.36 -7.35
CA MET A 140 18.73 -11.72 -6.80
C MET A 140 18.60 -11.33 -5.32
N TYR A 141 17.37 -11.02 -4.90
CA TYR A 141 16.96 -10.94 -3.51
C TYR A 141 15.95 -12.04 -3.17
N GLY A 142 16.14 -12.70 -2.03
CA GLY A 142 15.10 -13.49 -1.36
C GLY A 142 14.31 -12.63 -0.38
N MET A 143 13.00 -12.81 -0.31
CA MET A 143 12.15 -12.15 0.68
C MET A 143 10.92 -13.00 1.00
N TRP A 144 10.48 -12.95 2.26
CA TRP A 144 9.15 -13.37 2.66
C TRP A 144 8.11 -12.33 2.21
N GLU A 145 7.36 -12.64 1.16
CA GLU A 145 6.27 -11.83 0.63
C GLU A 145 4.93 -12.26 1.22
N ASN A 146 4.09 -11.30 1.57
CA ASN A 146 2.67 -11.52 1.84
C ASN A 146 1.81 -10.87 0.75
N CYS A 147 0.52 -11.21 0.73
CA CYS A 147 -0.41 -10.61 -0.22
C CYS A 147 -1.80 -10.59 0.39
N ILE A 148 -2.47 -9.44 0.35
CA ILE A 148 -3.83 -9.29 0.87
C ILE A 148 -4.84 -10.25 0.22
N SER A 149 -4.62 -10.59 -1.05
CA SER A 149 -5.44 -11.56 -1.79
C SER A 149 -5.10 -13.03 -1.49
N CYS A 150 -4.07 -13.31 -0.71
CA CYS A 150 -3.62 -14.68 -0.38
C CYS A 150 -3.87 -15.05 1.09
N GLY A 151 -4.78 -14.34 1.76
CA GLY A 151 -5.14 -14.59 3.16
C GLY A 151 -3.94 -14.39 4.10
N THR A 152 -3.74 -15.32 5.03
CA THR A 152 -2.63 -15.28 6.00
C THR A 152 -1.37 -15.96 5.48
N ALA A 153 -1.31 -16.31 4.19
CA ALA A 153 -0.13 -16.96 3.65
C ALA A 153 1.00 -15.95 3.39
N THR A 154 2.22 -16.39 3.69
CA THR A 154 3.47 -15.72 3.35
C THR A 154 4.32 -16.72 2.57
N ALA A 155 4.98 -16.27 1.50
CA ALA A 155 5.83 -17.13 0.69
C ALA A 155 7.24 -16.57 0.54
N TRP A 156 8.24 -17.43 0.55
CA TRP A 156 9.62 -17.05 0.22
C TRP A 156 9.78 -16.98 -1.29
N VAL A 157 10.09 -15.78 -1.78
CA VAL A 157 10.16 -15.49 -3.21
C VAL A 157 11.50 -14.86 -3.56
N VAL A 158 12.14 -15.41 -4.58
CA VAL A 158 13.41 -14.92 -5.12
C VAL A 158 13.15 -14.11 -6.40
N ARG A 159 13.67 -12.88 -6.46
CA ARG A 159 13.47 -11.96 -7.60
C ARG A 159 14.72 -11.13 -7.89
N PRO A 160 14.86 -10.57 -9.11
CA PRO A 160 15.94 -9.64 -9.43
C PRO A 160 16.00 -8.44 -8.48
N GLN A 161 17.20 -7.98 -8.14
CA GLN A 161 17.41 -6.82 -7.27
C GLN A 161 16.98 -5.50 -7.93
N ARG A 162 17.08 -5.42 -9.26
CA ARG A 162 16.78 -4.25 -10.07
C ARG A 162 16.11 -4.67 -11.35
N ILE A 163 15.18 -3.84 -11.82
CA ILE A 163 14.44 -4.01 -13.06
C ILE A 163 14.36 -2.68 -13.81
N THR A 164 14.07 -2.73 -15.11
CA THR A 164 13.65 -1.56 -15.88
C THR A 164 12.23 -1.80 -16.35
N CYS A 165 11.30 -0.96 -15.89
CA CYS A 165 9.89 -1.03 -16.27
C CYS A 165 9.58 0.05 -17.30
N SER A 166 8.85 -0.34 -18.34
CA SER A 166 8.24 0.55 -19.32
C SER A 166 6.73 0.45 -19.27
N GLY A 167 6.01 1.55 -19.48
CA GLY A 167 4.56 1.58 -19.53
C GLY A 167 4.05 3.01 -19.72
N TYR A 168 2.87 3.28 -19.18
CA TYR A 168 2.26 4.61 -19.18
C TYR A 168 1.93 5.07 -17.76
N ASP A 169 1.87 6.38 -17.54
CA ASP A 169 1.30 6.98 -16.33
C ASP A 169 -0.25 7.11 -16.43
N GLU A 170 -0.86 7.66 -15.38
CA GLU A 170 -2.31 7.95 -15.32
C GLU A 170 -2.78 8.98 -16.35
N HIS A 171 -1.86 9.74 -16.94
CA HIS A 171 -2.12 10.74 -17.97
C HIS A 171 -1.93 10.22 -19.39
N GLY A 172 -1.47 8.97 -19.53
CA GLY A 172 -1.20 8.35 -20.83
C GLY A 172 0.14 8.73 -21.43
N ASN A 173 1.03 9.36 -20.66
CA ASN A 173 2.40 9.59 -21.09
C ASN A 173 3.21 8.30 -20.94
N GLN A 174 4.07 8.02 -21.91
CA GLN A 174 5.02 6.92 -21.78
C GLN A 174 6.04 7.23 -20.69
N LYS A 175 6.35 6.22 -19.88
CA LYS A 175 7.44 6.30 -18.91
C LYS A 175 8.25 5.02 -18.90
N VAL A 176 9.55 5.21 -18.69
CA VAL A 176 10.53 4.13 -18.50
C VAL A 176 11.33 4.48 -17.26
N GLN A 177 11.37 3.58 -16.28
CA GLN A 177 12.08 3.81 -15.03
C GLN A 177 12.86 2.57 -14.61
N ALA A 178 14.10 2.78 -14.17
CA ALA A 178 14.86 1.77 -13.44
C ALA A 178 14.39 1.77 -11.98
N LEU A 179 14.01 0.60 -11.47
CA LEU A 179 13.54 0.42 -10.09
C LEU A 179 14.44 -0.59 -9.40
N ASP A 180 14.71 -0.38 -8.12
CA ASP A 180 15.41 -1.32 -7.25
C ASP A 180 14.71 -1.42 -5.87
N GLY A 181 15.28 -2.24 -4.99
CA GLY A 181 14.84 -2.37 -3.61
C GLY A 181 13.38 -2.79 -3.45
N MET A 182 12.68 -2.18 -2.47
CA MET A 182 11.28 -2.51 -2.19
C MET A 182 10.34 -2.12 -3.34
N ARG A 183 10.64 -1.05 -4.06
CA ARG A 183 9.80 -0.58 -5.17
C ARG A 183 9.84 -1.54 -6.35
N ALA A 184 11.02 -2.06 -6.71
CA ALA A 184 11.14 -3.13 -7.71
C ALA A 184 10.42 -4.41 -7.27
N ARG A 185 10.60 -4.81 -6.00
CA ARG A 185 9.93 -5.98 -5.40
C ARG A 185 8.40 -5.86 -5.51
N CYS A 186 7.84 -4.73 -5.10
CA CYS A 186 6.42 -4.46 -5.16
C CYS A 186 5.90 -4.46 -6.59
N LEU A 187 6.58 -3.77 -7.52
CA LEU A 187 6.16 -3.77 -8.92
C LEU A 187 6.14 -5.19 -9.53
N MET A 188 7.18 -6.01 -9.30
CA MET A 188 7.20 -7.40 -9.78
C MET A 188 6.10 -8.26 -9.16
N HIS A 189 5.80 -8.06 -7.87
CA HIS A 189 4.69 -8.73 -7.21
C HIS A 189 3.36 -8.37 -7.87
N GLU A 190 3.12 -7.10 -8.15
CA GLU A 190 1.90 -6.64 -8.81
C GLU A 190 1.82 -7.06 -10.29
N LEU A 191 2.96 -7.16 -10.99
CA LEU A 191 3.05 -7.71 -12.35
C LEU A 191 2.62 -9.17 -12.40
N ASP A 192 2.93 -9.97 -11.38
CA ASP A 192 2.47 -11.36 -11.31
C ASP A 192 0.94 -11.42 -11.35
N HIS A 193 0.26 -10.56 -10.60
CA HIS A 193 -1.20 -10.51 -10.57
C HIS A 193 -1.80 -10.12 -11.92
N LEU A 194 -1.13 -9.24 -12.69
CA LEU A 194 -1.55 -8.91 -14.06
C LEU A 194 -1.47 -10.14 -14.98
N MET A 195 -0.59 -11.11 -14.70
CA MET A 195 -0.48 -12.37 -15.43
C MET A 195 -1.31 -13.52 -14.83
N GLY A 196 -2.09 -13.26 -13.78
CA GLY A 196 -2.83 -14.29 -13.06
C GLY A 196 -1.95 -15.22 -12.23
N LYS A 197 -0.73 -14.79 -11.91
CA LYS A 197 0.19 -15.46 -10.99
C LYS A 197 0.08 -14.81 -9.61
N SER A 198 0.49 -15.55 -8.59
CA SER A 198 0.51 -15.10 -7.19
C SER A 198 1.79 -15.55 -6.51
N ILE A 199 1.99 -15.15 -5.25
CA ILE A 199 3.15 -15.60 -4.45
C ILE A 199 3.25 -17.13 -4.37
N PHE A 200 2.15 -17.87 -4.49
CA PHE A 200 2.16 -19.34 -4.52
C PHE A 200 2.84 -19.90 -5.76
N HIS A 201 2.67 -19.24 -6.91
CA HIS A 201 3.35 -19.60 -8.15
C HIS A 201 4.83 -19.20 -8.12
N GLN A 202 5.14 -18.12 -7.39
CA GLN A 202 6.50 -17.60 -7.30
C GLN A 202 7.34 -18.21 -6.17
N ALA A 203 6.74 -18.96 -5.26
CA ALA A 203 7.47 -19.74 -4.28
C ALA A 203 8.45 -20.71 -4.97
N MET A 204 9.56 -21.02 -4.30
CA MET A 204 10.53 -22.02 -4.77
C MET A 204 10.00 -23.45 -4.64
N GLY A 205 9.07 -23.68 -3.71
CA GLY A 205 8.44 -24.95 -3.42
C GLY A 205 7.32 -24.76 -2.38
N PRO A 206 6.48 -25.78 -2.14
CA PRO A 206 5.40 -25.71 -1.15
C PRO A 206 5.88 -25.46 0.28
N GLU A 207 7.08 -25.92 0.65
CA GLU A 207 7.73 -25.68 1.96
C GLU A 207 8.07 -24.21 2.20
N PHE A 208 8.17 -23.43 1.13
CA PHE A 208 8.40 -22.00 1.16
C PHE A 208 7.11 -21.20 1.29
N VAL A 209 5.96 -21.84 1.51
CA VAL A 209 4.68 -21.19 1.77
C VAL A 209 4.22 -21.54 3.18
N VAL A 210 4.10 -20.53 4.04
CA VAL A 210 3.74 -20.71 5.45
C VAL A 210 2.62 -19.75 5.85
N SER A 211 1.87 -20.08 6.89
CA SER A 211 0.88 -19.15 7.46
C SER A 211 1.56 -18.09 8.32
N SER A 212 0.88 -16.97 8.58
CA SER A 212 1.35 -15.94 9.52
C SER A 212 1.62 -16.51 10.92
N VAL A 213 0.86 -17.53 11.35
CA VAL A 213 1.05 -18.19 12.65
C VAL A 213 2.35 -19.00 12.65
N ALA A 214 2.60 -19.78 11.59
CA ALA A 214 3.85 -20.53 11.45
C ALA A 214 5.05 -19.57 11.37
N MET A 215 4.91 -18.45 10.67
CA MET A 215 5.94 -17.41 10.58
C MET A 215 6.22 -16.77 11.95
N ALA A 216 5.19 -16.47 12.76
CA ALA A 216 5.37 -15.95 14.11
C ALA A 216 6.12 -16.94 15.03
N GLN A 217 6.04 -18.23 14.73
CA GLN A 217 6.73 -19.31 15.43
C GLN A 217 8.02 -19.75 14.71
N ARG A 218 8.60 -18.91 13.83
CA ARG A 218 9.84 -19.22 13.08
C ARG A 218 11.01 -19.63 13.98
N HIS A 219 11.08 -19.11 15.20
CA HIS A 219 12.12 -19.49 16.18
C HIS A 219 12.10 -20.99 16.56
N LEU A 220 10.98 -21.68 16.33
CA LEU A 220 10.85 -23.13 16.53
C LEU A 220 11.27 -23.94 15.29
N TRP A 221 11.51 -23.29 14.15
CA TRP A 221 11.91 -24.00 12.93
C TRP A 221 13.34 -24.53 13.05
N PRO A 222 13.64 -25.65 12.37
CA PRO A 222 15.03 -26.05 12.13
C PRO A 222 15.81 -24.91 11.47
N ALA A 223 17.10 -24.77 11.80
CA ALA A 223 17.95 -23.67 11.31
C ALA A 223 18.09 -23.60 9.78
N ASN A 224 17.80 -24.69 9.07
CA ASN A 224 17.86 -24.79 7.62
C ASN A 224 16.46 -24.90 6.98
N PHE A 225 15.39 -24.61 7.71
CA PHE A 225 14.03 -24.68 7.19
C PHE A 225 13.47 -23.29 6.85
N PRO A 226 12.82 -23.10 5.68
CA PRO A 226 12.83 -24.00 4.52
C PRO A 226 14.17 -24.00 3.77
N SER A 227 15.02 -23.01 4.05
CA SER A 227 16.43 -22.92 3.65
C SER A 227 17.18 -22.07 4.67
N ALA A 228 18.51 -22.04 4.64
CA ALA A 228 19.29 -21.21 5.56
C ALA A 228 18.97 -19.71 5.35
N GLU A 229 18.82 -19.29 4.10
CA GLU A 229 18.56 -17.91 3.69
C GLU A 229 17.17 -17.46 4.15
N ALA A 230 16.16 -18.30 3.90
CA ALA A 230 14.80 -18.04 4.33
C ALA A 230 14.65 -18.07 5.87
N TYR A 231 15.41 -18.94 6.55
CA TYR A 231 15.42 -19.00 8.00
C TYR A 231 15.97 -17.71 8.60
N VAL A 232 17.14 -17.22 8.17
CA VAL A 232 17.76 -16.03 8.80
C VAL A 232 17.07 -14.71 8.45
N THR A 233 16.22 -14.69 7.44
CA THR A 233 15.58 -13.46 6.93
C THR A 233 14.21 -13.24 7.56
N ILE A 234 14.03 -12.07 8.15
CA ILE A 234 12.75 -11.65 8.76
C ILE A 234 11.83 -11.07 7.67
N PRO A 235 10.49 -11.24 7.76
CA PRO A 235 9.56 -10.56 6.86
C PRO A 235 9.84 -9.07 6.69
N GLY A 236 9.81 -8.63 5.44
CA GLY A 236 10.15 -7.27 5.00
C GLY A 236 11.66 -7.00 4.86
N GLN A 237 12.54 -7.96 5.12
CA GLN A 237 13.98 -7.86 4.83
C GLN A 237 14.34 -8.61 3.54
N PHE A 238 15.44 -8.19 2.92
CA PHE A 238 16.03 -8.93 1.81
C PHE A 238 17.17 -9.82 2.27
N PHE A 239 17.26 -11.00 1.65
CA PHE A 239 18.49 -11.77 1.59
C PHE A 239 19.20 -11.50 0.27
N ASP A 240 20.41 -10.96 0.32
CA ASP A 240 21.26 -10.73 -0.85
C ASP A 240 22.07 -11.98 -1.18
N TYR A 241 21.74 -12.62 -2.32
CA TYR A 241 22.45 -13.82 -2.78
C TYR A 241 23.87 -13.53 -3.31
N VAL A 242 24.19 -12.27 -3.64
CA VAL A 242 25.54 -11.86 -4.06
C VAL A 242 26.41 -11.60 -2.83
N GLN A 243 25.87 -10.89 -1.84
CA GLN A 243 26.61 -10.51 -0.63
C GLN A 243 26.49 -11.54 0.50
N ASN A 244 25.64 -12.55 0.34
CA ASN A 244 25.33 -13.59 1.31
C ASN A 244 24.97 -13.02 2.71
N LYS A 245 24.11 -11.99 2.74
CA LYS A 245 23.73 -11.30 3.97
C LYS A 245 22.29 -10.81 3.92
N THR A 246 21.69 -10.63 5.09
CA THR A 246 20.41 -9.94 5.22
C THR A 246 20.62 -8.43 5.19
N LEU A 247 19.69 -7.72 4.56
CA LEU A 247 19.69 -6.26 4.51
C LEU A 247 18.28 -5.71 4.62
N VAL A 248 18.19 -4.53 5.23
CA VAL A 248 16.97 -3.73 5.21
C VAL A 248 16.81 -3.20 3.79
N PRO A 249 15.62 -3.33 3.16
CA PRO A 249 15.36 -2.79 1.85
C PRO A 249 15.69 -1.29 1.82
N PRO A 250 16.39 -0.81 0.78
CA PRO A 250 16.67 0.62 0.63
C PRO A 250 15.36 1.42 0.72
N GLY A 251 15.33 2.44 1.58
CA GLY A 251 14.15 3.27 1.86
C GLY A 251 13.23 2.77 2.98
N MET A 252 13.55 1.67 3.65
CA MET A 252 12.81 1.18 4.84
C MET A 252 13.60 1.28 6.15
N GLU A 253 14.76 1.95 6.14
CA GLU A 253 15.67 2.05 7.29
C GLU A 253 15.00 2.70 8.51
N TRP A 254 14.24 3.78 8.30
CA TRP A 254 13.54 4.50 9.36
C TRP A 254 12.39 3.69 9.97
N TRP A 255 11.62 2.98 9.14
CA TRP A 255 10.54 2.12 9.59
C TRP A 255 11.06 0.97 10.45
N TYR A 256 12.15 0.33 10.03
CA TYR A 256 12.81 -0.71 10.83
C TYR A 256 13.43 -0.16 12.11
N ALA A 257 14.08 1.00 12.08
CA ALA A 257 14.66 1.62 13.28
C ALA A 257 13.62 1.90 14.39
N GLN A 258 12.36 2.19 14.02
CA GLN A 258 11.27 2.43 14.97
C GLN A 258 10.66 1.12 15.50
N ASN A 259 10.50 0.11 14.64
CA ASN A 259 9.82 -1.14 15.00
C ASN A 259 10.74 -2.19 15.64
N THR A 260 12.02 -2.26 15.26
CA THR A 260 12.98 -3.23 15.86
C THR A 260 13.39 -2.84 17.30
N ARG A 261 13.19 -1.58 17.72
CA ARG A 261 13.35 -1.18 19.13
C ARG A 261 12.37 -1.88 20.08
N GLN A 262 11.23 -2.39 19.58
CA GLN A 262 10.26 -3.09 20.43
C GLN A 262 10.67 -4.55 20.72
N GLU A 263 11.39 -5.23 19.82
CA GLU A 263 11.80 -6.63 20.03
C GLU A 263 12.90 -6.78 21.10
N PHE A 264 13.83 -5.81 21.21
CA PHE A 264 14.85 -5.82 22.27
C PHE A 264 14.33 -5.34 23.64
N GLY A 265 13.13 -4.76 23.71
CA GLY A 265 12.51 -4.33 24.96
C GLY A 265 11.97 -5.49 25.81
N SER A 266 11.64 -6.62 25.18
CA SER A 266 11.08 -7.80 25.85
C SER A 266 12.12 -8.78 26.41
N GLU A 267 13.41 -8.62 26.10
CA GLU A 267 14.48 -9.49 26.63
C GLU A 267 15.08 -9.02 27.97
N ARG A 268 14.55 -7.96 28.58
CA ARG A 268 14.95 -7.50 29.93
C ARG A 268 13.80 -7.58 30.94
N ILE A 269 13.24 -8.76 31.15
CA ILE A 269 12.60 -9.09 32.44
C ILE A 269 13.12 -10.45 32.87
N GLY A 270 14.22 -10.40 33.62
CA GLY A 270 14.92 -11.58 34.11
C GLY A 270 16.08 -11.17 35.00
N HIS A 271 15.78 -10.46 36.10
CA HIS A 271 16.56 -10.42 37.33
C HIS A 271 15.64 -10.09 38.50
#